data_AF-A0AB38XPJ6-F1
#
_entry.id   AF-A0AB38XPJ6-F1
#
_cell.length_a   1.000
_cell.length_b   1.000
_cell.length_c   1.000
_cell.angle_alpha   90.00
_cell.angle_beta   90.00
_cell.angle_gamma   90.00
#
_symmetry.space_group_name_H-M   'P 1'
#
loop_
_entity.id
_entity.type
_entity.pdbx_description
1 polymer ?
#
loop_
_entity_poly.entity_id
_entity_poly.type
_entity_poly.pdbx_seq_one_letter_code
_entity_poly.pdbx_strand_id
1 'polypeptide(L)'
;MAKPLSVAVIGAGMAGATHANAWRQATTVFDTNLPPVRLATIADAYLPFAQDAAKRYGYEKATENWRDILDDPSIDVVSIVVGNALHREMAEALVKAGKHVLCEKPLTDKIEDAKALAELEKSASVQTGTAFGYRWSPSIAKAAELAKEGRFGKLVNFTGTYLCDYGCDRNAPLAWRYTGPMGSGALGDVGSHLLNTAELVCGKIKAVSGAGFATVIKERPIVAGAQALQRGKKVQSAQMGPVTNDDVAVFTASFESGVVGSFTCSRVALGHPNSQRFEVYGTDGFAAFDMARAGELVVQTRSDDPDIAGPRVVLANPDFPYFRAGSSMAFGGVGVTQIDQFIYQAHAFLGQVAGVDTGLPAVPSFEAGYRAMRIQEAIVRSANDGGAEVTIR
;
A
#
# COMPACT_ATOMS: atom_id res chain seq x y z
N MET A 1 34.00 -8.47 4.80
CA MET A 1 32.55 -8.58 4.52
C MET A 1 31.88 -7.28 4.93
N ALA A 2 30.92 -6.76 4.15
CA ALA A 2 30.21 -5.53 4.50
C ALA A 2 29.46 -5.69 5.83
N LYS A 3 29.34 -4.61 6.62
CA LYS A 3 28.53 -4.60 7.85
C LYS A 3 27.08 -4.95 7.49
N PRO A 4 26.45 -5.96 8.12
CA PRO A 4 25.05 -6.27 7.86
C PRO A 4 24.13 -5.09 8.21
N LEU A 5 23.05 -4.92 7.46
CA LEU A 5 21.93 -4.04 7.83
C LEU A 5 21.01 -4.82 8.78
N SER A 6 20.88 -4.33 10.01
CA SER A 6 20.01 -4.94 11.03
C SER A 6 18.61 -4.38 10.94
N VAL A 7 17.64 -5.26 10.68
CA VAL A 7 16.22 -4.94 10.48
C VAL A 7 15.39 -5.36 11.69
N ALA A 8 14.47 -4.50 12.09
CA ALA A 8 13.42 -4.83 13.06
C ALA A 8 12.02 -4.54 12.52
N VAL A 9 11.03 -5.24 13.05
CA VAL A 9 9.61 -5.05 12.70
C VAL A 9 8.80 -4.77 13.97
N ILE A 10 8.01 -3.71 13.96
CA ILE A 10 7.05 -3.38 15.02
C ILE A 10 5.66 -3.70 14.50
N GLY A 11 5.00 -4.67 15.12
CA GLY A 11 3.74 -5.28 14.69
C GLY A 11 3.97 -6.68 14.10
N ALA A 12 3.35 -7.70 14.68
CA ALA A 12 3.40 -9.10 14.28
C ALA A 12 2.02 -9.64 13.85
N GLY A 13 1.03 -8.76 13.66
CA GLY A 13 -0.26 -9.09 13.08
C GLY A 13 -0.18 -9.49 11.59
N MET A 14 -1.33 -9.57 10.92
CA MET A 14 -1.43 -10.03 9.52
C MET A 14 -0.42 -9.34 8.56
N ALA A 15 -0.35 -8.01 8.56
CA ALA A 15 0.61 -7.29 7.73
C ALA A 15 2.04 -7.43 8.25
N GLY A 16 2.24 -7.44 9.56
CA GLY A 16 3.55 -7.63 10.21
C GLY A 16 4.22 -8.93 9.80
N ALA A 17 3.44 -10.01 9.71
CA ALA A 17 3.90 -11.30 9.21
C ALA A 17 4.38 -11.24 7.74
N THR A 18 3.68 -10.49 6.88
CA THR A 18 4.09 -10.28 5.48
C THR A 18 5.37 -9.46 5.37
N HIS A 19 5.53 -8.41 6.19
CA HIS A 19 6.78 -7.64 6.27
C HIS A 19 7.93 -8.50 6.79
N ALA A 20 7.71 -9.26 7.86
CA ALA A 20 8.72 -10.16 8.41
C ALA A 20 9.23 -11.17 7.37
N ASN A 21 8.30 -11.73 6.58
CA ASN A 21 8.63 -12.57 5.43
C ASN A 21 9.42 -11.81 4.34
N ALA A 22 9.01 -10.59 4.02
CA ALA A 22 9.66 -9.80 2.98
C ALA A 22 11.12 -9.47 3.32
N TRP A 23 11.40 -9.02 4.54
CA TRP A 23 12.78 -8.75 4.98
C TRP A 23 13.65 -10.01 4.96
N ARG A 24 13.09 -11.19 5.24
CA ARG A 24 13.78 -12.47 5.15
C ARG A 24 14.18 -12.83 3.71
N GLN A 25 13.36 -12.45 2.73
CA GLN A 25 13.56 -12.78 1.31
C GLN A 25 14.18 -11.63 0.50
N ALA A 26 14.30 -10.43 1.06
CA ALA A 26 14.70 -9.24 0.30
C ALA A 26 16.06 -9.38 -0.38
N THR A 27 17.02 -10.08 0.21
CA THR A 27 18.35 -10.31 -0.39
C THR A 27 18.44 -11.57 -1.24
N THR A 28 17.36 -12.35 -1.36
CA THR A 28 17.32 -13.56 -2.21
C THR A 28 16.80 -13.28 -3.62
N VAL A 29 16.37 -12.03 -3.86
CA VAL A 29 15.92 -11.53 -5.15
C VAL A 29 16.87 -10.44 -5.63
N PHE A 30 17.00 -10.31 -6.95
CA PHE A 30 17.89 -9.41 -7.69
C PHE A 30 19.38 -9.61 -7.39
N ASP A 31 20.18 -9.71 -8.46
CA ASP A 31 21.64 -9.75 -8.33
C ASP A 31 22.18 -8.35 -8.01
N THR A 32 22.47 -8.11 -6.74
CA THR A 32 22.87 -6.79 -6.23
C THR A 32 23.96 -6.93 -5.16
N ASN A 33 24.74 -5.86 -4.99
CA ASN A 33 25.76 -5.78 -3.95
C ASN A 33 25.18 -5.32 -2.60
N LEU A 34 23.94 -5.69 -2.28
CA LEU A 34 23.34 -5.35 -1.00
C LEU A 34 24.14 -5.96 0.17
N PRO A 35 24.34 -5.22 1.27
CA PRO A 35 24.90 -5.79 2.48
C PRO A 35 24.01 -6.95 2.98
N PRO A 36 24.58 -7.93 3.70
CA PRO A 36 23.78 -8.96 4.36
C PRO A 36 22.72 -8.34 5.27
N VAL A 37 21.55 -8.97 5.37
CA VAL A 37 20.49 -8.54 6.28
C VAL A 37 20.51 -9.37 7.54
N ARG A 38 20.57 -8.70 8.69
CA ARG A 38 20.37 -9.32 10.00
C ARG A 38 18.94 -9.07 10.47
N LEU A 39 18.17 -10.14 10.68
CA LEU A 39 16.81 -10.05 11.21
C LEU A 39 16.87 -9.96 12.74
N ALA A 40 16.89 -8.74 13.27
CA ALA A 40 17.25 -8.49 14.66
C ALA A 40 16.08 -8.74 15.62
N THR A 41 15.00 -7.98 15.51
CA THR A 41 13.93 -7.98 16.53
C THR A 41 12.55 -7.84 15.91
N ILE A 42 11.58 -8.62 16.40
CA ILE A 42 10.15 -8.35 16.21
C ILE A 42 9.54 -7.85 17.53
N ALA A 43 8.79 -6.76 17.48
CA ALA A 43 8.01 -6.26 18.60
C ALA A 43 6.50 -6.39 18.32
N ASP A 44 5.72 -6.81 19.30
CA ASP A 44 4.27 -6.71 19.27
C ASP A 44 3.72 -6.59 20.68
N ALA A 45 2.74 -5.72 20.93
CA ALA A 45 2.14 -5.54 22.24
C ALA A 45 1.58 -6.85 22.84
N TYR A 46 1.29 -7.84 22.01
CA TYR A 46 1.05 -9.21 22.44
C TYR A 46 2.28 -10.09 22.16
N LEU A 47 3.13 -10.28 23.19
CA LEU A 47 4.39 -11.02 23.10
C LEU A 47 4.31 -12.37 22.35
N PRO A 48 3.27 -13.21 22.54
CA PRO A 48 3.20 -14.48 21.82
C PRO A 48 3.15 -14.33 20.29
N PHE A 49 2.59 -13.24 19.75
CA PHE A 49 2.64 -12.97 18.31
C PHE A 49 4.05 -12.61 17.86
N ALA A 50 4.77 -11.79 18.63
CA ALA A 50 6.16 -11.45 18.34
C ALA A 50 7.06 -12.70 18.38
N GLN A 51 6.90 -13.57 19.38
CA GLN A 51 7.66 -14.81 19.52
C GLN A 51 7.38 -15.80 18.38
N ASP A 52 6.11 -15.98 18.00
CA ASP A 52 5.73 -16.83 16.87
C ASP A 52 6.32 -16.31 15.56
N ALA A 53 6.16 -15.01 15.26
CA ALA A 53 6.71 -14.41 14.05
C ALA A 53 8.25 -14.50 14.04
N ALA A 54 8.92 -14.20 15.15
CA ALA A 54 10.37 -14.27 15.23
C ALA A 54 10.88 -15.69 14.95
N LYS A 55 10.23 -16.70 15.53
CA LYS A 55 10.53 -18.11 15.26
C LYS A 55 10.29 -18.49 13.80
N ARG A 56 9.13 -18.14 13.23
CA ARG A 56 8.75 -18.55 11.86
C ARG A 56 9.62 -17.90 10.78
N TYR A 57 9.98 -16.63 10.96
CA TYR A 57 10.74 -15.85 9.96
C TYR A 57 12.24 -15.77 10.26
N GLY A 58 12.66 -16.24 11.44
CA GLY A 58 14.07 -16.33 11.85
C GLY A 58 14.65 -15.00 12.31
N TYR A 59 13.90 -14.22 13.10
CA TYR A 59 14.42 -13.07 13.82
C TYR A 59 15.07 -13.52 15.14
N GLU A 60 16.15 -12.85 15.53
CA GLU A 60 16.93 -13.23 16.71
C GLU A 60 16.20 -12.99 18.04
N LYS A 61 15.40 -11.91 18.12
CA LYS A 61 14.70 -11.49 19.33
C LYS A 61 13.22 -11.23 19.08
N ALA A 62 12.43 -11.41 20.13
CA ALA A 62 11.05 -10.97 20.21
C ALA A 62 10.87 -10.14 21.50
N THR A 63 10.11 -9.05 21.43
CA THR A 63 9.77 -8.22 22.59
C THR A 63 8.31 -7.77 22.54
N GLU A 64 7.76 -7.38 23.68
CA GLU A 64 6.46 -6.70 23.77
C GLU A 64 6.56 -5.18 23.77
N ASN A 65 7.77 -4.65 23.97
CA ASN A 65 8.02 -3.23 24.07
C ASN A 65 8.83 -2.74 22.86
N TRP A 66 8.19 -1.97 21.99
CA TRP A 66 8.86 -1.42 20.81
C TRP A 66 10.02 -0.46 21.16
N ARG A 67 10.05 0.10 22.38
CA ARG A 67 11.16 0.96 22.82
C ARG A 67 12.47 0.18 22.94
N ASP A 68 12.43 -1.13 23.13
CA ASP A 68 13.65 -1.95 23.10
C ASP A 68 14.30 -1.92 21.70
N ILE A 69 13.52 -1.71 20.62
CA ILE A 69 14.04 -1.49 19.27
C ILE A 69 14.62 -0.08 19.13
N LEU A 70 13.97 0.92 19.72
CA LEU A 70 14.44 2.31 19.74
C LEU A 70 15.82 2.41 20.42
N ASP A 71 15.96 1.75 21.56
CA ASP A 71 17.12 1.84 22.44
C ASP A 71 18.28 0.91 22.02
N ASP A 72 18.06 -0.03 21.10
CA ASP A 72 19.11 -0.93 20.58
C ASP A 72 19.91 -0.23 19.46
N PRO A 73 21.18 0.20 19.70
CA PRO A 73 21.98 0.91 18.70
C PRO A 73 22.46 -0.02 17.57
N SER A 74 22.28 -1.33 17.68
CA SER A 74 22.64 -2.28 16.63
C SER A 74 21.60 -2.36 15.51
N ILE A 75 20.40 -1.81 15.70
CA ILE A 75 19.31 -1.82 14.70
C ILE A 75 19.39 -0.59 13.80
N ASP A 76 19.51 -0.81 12.50
CA ASP A 76 19.64 0.24 11.49
C ASP A 76 18.29 0.57 10.82
N VAL A 77 17.46 -0.44 10.53
CA VAL A 77 16.22 -0.33 9.75
C VAL A 77 15.02 -0.81 10.56
N VAL A 78 13.90 -0.07 10.54
CA VAL A 78 12.67 -0.44 11.26
C VAL A 78 11.45 -0.37 10.35
N SER A 79 10.67 -1.45 10.33
CA SER A 79 9.35 -1.49 9.69
C SER A 79 8.25 -1.29 10.73
N ILE A 80 7.42 -0.26 10.57
CA ILE A 80 6.28 0.05 11.46
C ILE A 80 5.00 -0.46 10.82
N VAL A 81 4.36 -1.47 11.44
CA VAL A 81 3.26 -2.25 10.87
C VAL A 81 2.16 -2.47 11.92
N VAL A 82 1.79 -1.40 12.62
CA VAL A 82 0.79 -1.38 13.70
C VAL A 82 -0.45 -0.59 13.31
N GLY A 83 -1.34 -0.27 14.28
CA GLY A 83 -2.47 0.61 14.02
C GLY A 83 -2.01 2.05 13.75
N ASN A 84 -2.68 2.70 12.80
CA ASN A 84 -2.28 3.99 12.22
C ASN A 84 -2.02 5.11 13.25
N ALA A 85 -2.78 5.14 14.35
CA ALA A 85 -2.64 6.13 15.42
C ALA A 85 -1.28 6.09 16.14
N LEU A 86 -0.56 4.97 16.06
CA LEU A 86 0.75 4.80 16.68
C LEU A 86 1.92 5.16 15.76
N HIS A 87 1.66 5.35 14.47
CA HIS A 87 2.71 5.58 13.47
C HIS A 87 3.53 6.84 13.78
N ARG A 88 2.86 7.93 14.16
CA ARG A 88 3.51 9.22 14.43
C ARG A 88 4.57 9.13 15.52
N GLU A 89 4.19 8.64 16.70
CA GLU A 89 5.08 8.53 17.86
C GLU A 89 6.29 7.65 17.53
N MET A 90 6.04 6.48 16.95
CA MET A 90 7.09 5.51 16.64
C MET A 90 8.03 6.04 15.55
N ALA A 91 7.49 6.51 14.43
CA ALA A 91 8.30 6.99 13.30
C ALA A 91 9.14 8.19 13.70
N GLU A 92 8.58 9.16 14.43
CA GLU A 92 9.31 10.33 14.89
C GLU A 92 10.45 9.95 15.84
N ALA A 93 10.20 9.07 16.82
CA ALA A 93 11.22 8.63 17.76
C ALA A 93 12.36 7.88 17.05
N LEU A 94 12.03 6.96 16.14
CA LEU A 94 13.00 6.14 15.43
C LEU A 94 13.85 6.96 14.45
N VAL A 95 13.24 7.88 13.69
CA VAL A 95 13.97 8.78 12.80
C VAL A 95 14.91 9.69 13.59
N LYS A 96 14.47 10.25 14.71
CA LYS A 96 15.32 11.07 15.59
C LYS A 96 16.46 10.28 16.23
N ALA A 97 16.27 8.98 16.46
CA ALA A 97 17.31 8.07 16.91
C ALA A 97 18.26 7.62 15.80
N GLY A 98 18.12 8.14 14.57
CA GLY A 98 19.00 7.80 13.44
C GLY A 98 18.71 6.44 12.82
N LYS A 99 17.47 5.93 12.93
CA LYS A 99 17.04 4.68 12.30
C LYS A 99 16.27 4.96 11.01
N HIS A 100 16.53 4.15 9.99
CA HIS A 100 15.77 4.20 8.74
C HIS A 100 14.37 3.60 8.96
N VAL A 101 13.31 4.25 8.48
CA VAL A 101 11.92 3.86 8.79
C VAL A 101 11.10 3.60 7.54
N LEU A 102 10.56 2.39 7.42
CA LEU A 102 9.48 2.07 6.49
C LEU A 102 8.17 1.95 7.27
N CYS A 103 7.21 2.82 7.01
CA CYS A 103 5.95 2.90 7.75
C CYS A 103 4.77 2.41 6.90
N GLU A 104 3.87 1.63 7.48
CA GLU A 104 2.64 1.23 6.81
C GLU A 104 1.76 2.40 6.40
N LYS A 105 0.92 2.16 5.38
CA LYS A 105 -0.09 3.11 4.92
C LYS A 105 -1.43 2.88 5.64
N PRO A 106 -2.29 3.90 5.76
CA PRO A 106 -1.99 5.33 5.56
C PRO A 106 -0.91 5.79 6.57
N LEU A 107 -0.14 6.82 6.20
CA LEU A 107 1.04 7.22 6.96
C LEU A 107 0.72 7.47 8.44
N THR A 108 -0.43 8.08 8.72
CA THR A 108 -1.01 8.25 10.06
C THR A 108 -2.53 8.18 9.98
N ASP A 109 -3.23 8.34 11.11
CA ASP A 109 -4.69 8.51 11.17
C ASP A 109 -5.15 9.98 11.06
N LYS A 110 -4.25 10.95 11.29
CA LYS A 110 -4.51 12.38 11.22
C LYS A 110 -3.60 13.10 10.23
N ILE A 111 -4.15 14.03 9.48
CA ILE A 111 -3.43 14.76 8.43
C ILE A 111 -2.30 15.64 9.00
N GLU A 112 -2.49 16.19 10.20
CA GLU A 112 -1.49 17.00 10.90
C GLU A 112 -0.26 16.17 11.27
N ASP A 113 -0.47 14.93 11.70
CA ASP A 113 0.61 14.01 12.08
C ASP A 113 1.41 13.57 10.84
N ALA A 114 0.72 13.31 9.72
CA ALA A 114 1.38 13.02 8.44
C ALA A 114 2.18 14.21 7.93
N LYS A 115 1.61 15.43 8.01
CA LYS A 115 2.33 16.67 7.68
C LYS A 115 3.60 16.78 8.51
N ALA A 116 3.49 16.57 9.81
CA ALA A 116 4.63 16.67 10.69
C ALA A 116 5.70 15.60 10.38
N LEU A 117 5.33 14.43 9.85
CA LEU A 117 6.28 13.38 9.45
C LEU A 117 6.96 13.75 8.13
N ALA A 118 6.22 14.32 7.19
CA ALA A 118 6.78 14.86 5.95
C ALA A 118 7.74 16.05 6.20
N GLU A 119 7.44 16.91 7.18
CA GLU A 119 8.38 17.97 7.59
C GLU A 119 9.63 17.41 8.27
N LEU A 120 9.49 16.39 9.12
CA LEU A 120 10.63 15.72 9.77
C LEU A 120 11.58 15.13 8.72
N GLU A 121 11.04 14.46 7.70
CA GLU A 121 11.78 13.85 6.58
C GLU A 121 12.76 14.83 5.92
N LYS A 122 12.39 16.11 5.75
CA LYS A 122 13.25 17.12 5.09
C LYS A 122 14.58 17.36 5.81
N SER A 123 14.63 17.10 7.10
CA SER A 123 15.82 17.29 7.95
C SER A 123 16.43 15.99 8.42
N ALA A 124 15.86 14.84 8.03
CA ALA A 124 16.32 13.54 8.46
C ALA A 124 17.65 13.18 7.76
N SER A 125 18.61 12.65 8.52
CA SER A 125 19.83 12.06 7.98
C SER A 125 19.66 10.59 7.58
N VAL A 126 18.42 10.09 7.63
CA VAL A 126 18.04 8.70 7.38
C VAL A 126 16.99 8.61 6.29
N GLN A 127 16.79 7.41 5.78
CA GLN A 127 15.77 7.11 4.77
C GLN A 127 14.43 6.86 5.45
N THR A 128 13.38 7.45 4.89
CA THR A 128 11.99 7.30 5.33
C THR A 128 11.12 6.85 4.16
N GLY A 129 10.12 6.01 4.44
CA GLY A 129 9.27 5.45 3.41
C GLY A 129 7.86 5.11 3.89
N THR A 130 6.90 5.15 2.98
CA THR A 130 5.51 4.74 3.15
C THR A 130 5.22 3.49 2.30
N ALA A 131 4.68 2.44 2.92
CA ALA A 131 4.53 1.12 2.33
C ALA A 131 3.32 0.97 1.38
N PHE A 132 3.39 1.60 0.19
CA PHE A 132 2.40 1.37 -0.87
C PHE A 132 2.74 0.12 -1.70
N GLY A 133 2.27 -1.05 -1.28
CA GLY A 133 2.60 -2.35 -1.89
C GLY A 133 2.28 -2.48 -3.40
N TYR A 134 1.10 -2.04 -3.86
CA TYR A 134 0.66 -2.38 -5.23
C TYR A 134 1.49 -1.76 -6.35
N ARG A 135 2.21 -0.67 -6.09
CA ARG A 135 3.11 -0.09 -7.10
C ARG A 135 4.24 -1.03 -7.52
N TRP A 136 4.54 -2.01 -6.68
CA TRP A 136 5.55 -3.05 -6.93
C TRP A 136 5.00 -4.22 -7.75
N SER A 137 3.75 -4.14 -8.22
CA SER A 137 3.23 -5.05 -9.23
C SER A 137 3.90 -4.77 -10.59
N PRO A 138 4.59 -5.75 -11.20
CA PRO A 138 5.19 -5.60 -12.53
C PRO A 138 4.20 -5.12 -13.59
N SER A 139 2.95 -5.61 -13.55
CA SER A 139 1.91 -5.25 -14.52
C SER A 139 1.43 -3.80 -14.34
N ILE A 140 1.28 -3.35 -13.09
CA ILE A 140 0.93 -1.94 -12.81
C ILE A 140 2.09 -1.03 -13.22
N ALA A 141 3.32 -1.38 -12.86
CA ALA A 141 4.50 -0.64 -13.24
C ALA A 141 4.69 -0.58 -14.76
N LYS A 142 4.41 -1.67 -15.48
CA LYS A 142 4.45 -1.68 -16.96
C LYS A 142 3.39 -0.77 -17.56
N ALA A 143 2.17 -0.76 -17.02
CA ALA A 143 1.12 0.16 -17.47
C ALA A 143 1.55 1.63 -17.30
N ALA A 144 2.17 1.96 -16.16
CA ALA A 144 2.71 3.29 -15.89
C ALA A 144 3.89 3.66 -16.81
N GLU A 145 4.79 2.72 -17.09
CA GLU A 145 5.89 2.91 -18.03
C GLU A 145 5.38 3.21 -19.45
N LEU A 146 4.46 2.38 -19.97
CA LEU A 146 3.86 2.57 -21.29
C LEU A 146 3.10 3.92 -21.40
N ALA A 147 2.39 4.30 -20.35
CA ALA A 147 1.73 5.59 -20.27
C ALA A 147 2.73 6.75 -20.31
N LYS A 148 3.82 6.67 -19.54
CA LYS A 148 4.90 7.66 -19.52
C LYS A 148 5.64 7.77 -20.86
N GLU A 149 5.81 6.66 -21.57
CA GLU A 149 6.39 6.60 -22.92
C GLU A 149 5.46 7.16 -24.01
N GLY A 150 4.21 7.50 -23.68
CA GLY A 150 3.22 7.99 -24.65
C GLY A 150 2.68 6.89 -25.57
N ARG A 151 2.82 5.60 -25.20
CA ARG A 151 2.35 4.46 -26.00
C ARG A 151 0.85 4.40 -26.17
N PHE A 152 0.11 5.09 -25.30
CA PHE A 152 -1.35 5.25 -25.39
C PHE A 152 -1.76 6.61 -25.96
N GLY A 153 -0.81 7.40 -26.46
CA GLY A 153 -1.03 8.79 -26.86
C GLY A 153 -1.29 9.69 -25.65
N LYS A 154 -2.15 10.70 -25.82
CA LYS A 154 -2.58 11.55 -24.70
C LYS A 154 -3.60 10.78 -23.86
N LEU A 155 -3.31 10.60 -22.57
CA LEU A 155 -4.27 9.99 -21.65
C LEU A 155 -5.53 10.85 -21.52
N VAL A 156 -6.69 10.20 -21.50
CA VAL A 156 -8.02 10.85 -21.48
C VAL A 156 -8.86 10.46 -20.27
N ASN A 157 -8.87 9.18 -19.91
CA ASN A 157 -9.75 8.66 -18.87
C ASN A 157 -9.05 7.61 -18.00
N PHE A 158 -9.37 7.62 -16.71
CA PHE A 158 -9.01 6.58 -15.77
C PHE A 158 -10.27 6.09 -15.05
N THR A 159 -10.45 4.78 -14.95
CA THR A 159 -11.50 4.18 -14.12
C THR A 159 -10.86 3.20 -13.16
N GLY A 160 -11.02 3.44 -11.86
CA GLY A 160 -10.38 2.65 -10.81
C GLY A 160 -11.38 2.11 -9.80
N THR A 161 -11.21 0.84 -9.42
CA THR A 161 -11.98 0.26 -8.31
C THR A 161 -11.06 -0.47 -7.34
N TYR A 162 -11.43 -0.43 -6.06
CA TYR A 162 -10.89 -1.33 -5.06
C TYR A 162 -12.04 -1.86 -4.21
N LEU A 163 -12.43 -3.09 -4.51
CA LEU A 163 -13.56 -3.78 -3.92
C LEU A 163 -13.09 -4.94 -3.04
N CYS A 164 -13.67 -5.02 -1.84
CA CYS A 164 -13.39 -6.05 -0.84
C CYS A 164 -14.69 -6.53 -0.20
N ASP A 165 -14.72 -7.79 0.24
CA ASP A 165 -15.87 -8.44 0.87
C ASP A 165 -15.66 -8.77 2.35
N TYR A 166 -14.47 -8.47 2.90
CA TYR A 166 -14.14 -8.77 4.30
C TYR A 166 -15.06 -8.07 5.31
N GLY A 167 -15.77 -7.03 4.90
CA GLY A 167 -16.75 -6.30 5.69
C GLY A 167 -18.21 -6.68 5.42
N CYS A 168 -18.52 -7.57 4.46
CA CYS A 168 -19.90 -7.91 4.10
C CYS A 168 -20.70 -8.59 5.22
N ASP A 169 -20.03 -9.33 6.12
CA ASP A 169 -20.72 -10.01 7.21
C ASP A 169 -20.98 -9.04 8.37
N ARG A 170 -22.26 -8.76 8.64
CA ARG A 170 -22.69 -7.94 9.79
C ARG A 170 -22.29 -8.51 11.15
N ASN A 171 -22.01 -9.82 11.23
CA ASN A 171 -21.60 -10.49 12.45
C ASN A 171 -20.07 -10.55 12.61
N ALA A 172 -19.31 -9.94 11.69
CA ALA A 172 -17.88 -9.71 11.90
C ALA A 172 -17.68 -8.66 13.00
N PRO A 173 -16.66 -8.84 13.86
CA PRO A 173 -16.46 -8.01 15.05
C PRO A 173 -16.22 -6.53 14.73
N LEU A 174 -16.60 -5.65 15.65
CA LEU A 174 -16.29 -4.22 15.61
C LEU A 174 -14.80 -3.98 15.92
N ALA A 175 -13.95 -4.23 14.92
CA ALA A 175 -12.54 -3.83 14.93
C ALA A 175 -12.36 -2.32 14.81
N TRP A 176 -11.18 -1.81 15.21
CA TRP A 176 -10.80 -0.40 15.08
C TRP A 176 -10.99 0.19 13.67
N ARG A 177 -10.90 -0.65 12.62
CA ARG A 177 -11.06 -0.22 11.22
C ARG A 177 -12.49 0.23 10.87
N TYR A 178 -13.48 -0.13 11.69
CA TYR A 178 -14.87 0.28 11.54
C TYR A 178 -15.22 1.56 12.31
N THR A 179 -14.26 2.08 13.09
CA THR A 179 -14.43 3.27 13.94
C THR A 179 -13.43 4.35 13.54
N GLY A 180 -13.92 5.57 13.38
CA GLY A 180 -13.13 6.71 12.94
C GLY A 180 -13.98 7.76 12.22
N PRO A 181 -13.38 8.88 11.77
CA PRO A 181 -14.08 9.86 10.95
C PRO A 181 -14.44 9.29 9.57
N MET A 182 -15.40 9.91 8.89
CA MET A 182 -15.74 9.56 7.51
C MET A 182 -14.50 9.72 6.60
N GLY A 183 -14.27 8.75 5.72
CA GLY A 183 -13.08 8.66 4.87
C GLY A 183 -11.95 7.82 5.47
N SER A 184 -12.01 7.45 6.76
CA SER A 184 -11.02 6.57 7.40
C SER A 184 -11.28 5.07 7.16
N GLY A 185 -12.46 4.71 6.64
CA GLY A 185 -12.89 3.33 6.42
C GLY A 185 -12.35 2.75 5.12
N ALA A 186 -13.22 2.48 4.16
CA ALA A 186 -12.83 1.93 2.86
C ALA A 186 -11.89 2.88 2.09
N LEU A 187 -12.14 4.19 2.09
CA LEU A 187 -11.26 5.18 1.46
C LEU A 187 -9.86 5.17 2.09
N GLY A 188 -9.78 5.10 3.42
CA GLY A 188 -8.53 5.03 4.19
C GLY A 188 -7.73 3.76 3.89
N ASP A 189 -8.36 2.60 4.09
CA ASP A 189 -7.72 1.28 4.06
C ASP A 189 -7.35 0.86 2.64
N VAL A 190 -8.31 0.86 1.72
CA VAL A 190 -8.11 0.36 0.33
C VAL A 190 -8.01 1.50 -0.68
N GLY A 191 -8.71 2.61 -0.46
CA GLY A 191 -8.65 3.77 -1.37
C GLY A 191 -7.27 4.42 -1.44
N SER A 192 -6.50 4.44 -0.35
CA SER A 192 -5.11 4.93 -0.34
C SER A 192 -4.22 4.22 -1.37
N HIS A 193 -4.39 2.90 -1.53
CA HIS A 193 -3.70 2.13 -2.56
C HIS A 193 -4.15 2.50 -3.98
N LEU A 194 -5.46 2.66 -4.20
CA LEU A 194 -6.01 3.01 -5.50
C LEU A 194 -5.57 4.41 -5.95
N LEU A 195 -5.52 5.36 -5.01
CA LEU A 195 -4.98 6.70 -5.25
C LEU A 195 -3.50 6.64 -5.66
N ASN A 196 -2.68 5.87 -4.94
CA ASN A 196 -1.27 5.70 -5.28
C ASN A 196 -1.07 5.07 -6.67
N THR A 197 -1.84 4.02 -7.00
CA THR A 197 -1.82 3.39 -8.33
C THR A 197 -2.24 4.39 -9.43
N ALA A 198 -3.29 5.17 -9.19
CA ALA A 198 -3.76 6.15 -10.15
C ALA A 198 -2.73 7.25 -10.41
N GLU A 199 -2.05 7.76 -9.35
CA GLU A 199 -1.00 8.76 -9.53
C GLU A 199 0.25 8.20 -10.22
N LEU A 200 0.57 6.92 -9.99
CA LEU A 200 1.66 6.25 -10.66
C LEU A 200 1.42 6.16 -12.19
N VAL A 201 0.18 5.90 -12.61
CA VAL A 201 -0.16 5.72 -14.02
C VAL A 201 -0.46 7.04 -14.73
N CYS A 202 -1.21 7.94 -14.10
CA CYS A 202 -1.77 9.14 -14.75
C CYS A 202 -1.08 10.45 -14.35
N GLY A 203 -0.12 10.41 -13.42
CA GLY A 203 0.50 11.60 -12.82
C GLY A 203 -0.32 12.15 -11.65
N LYS A 204 0.02 13.37 -11.20
CA LYS A 204 -0.58 13.96 -9.99
C LYS A 204 -2.07 14.24 -10.16
N ILE A 205 -2.87 13.85 -9.17
CA ILE A 205 -4.25 14.33 -9.02
C ILE A 205 -4.20 15.81 -8.62
N LYS A 206 -4.95 16.63 -9.34
CA LYS A 206 -5.07 18.08 -9.16
C LYS A 206 -6.27 18.44 -8.28
N ALA A 207 -7.43 17.85 -8.54
CA ALA A 207 -8.66 18.10 -7.80
C ALA A 207 -9.56 16.87 -7.78
N VAL A 208 -10.46 16.83 -6.81
CA VAL A 208 -11.49 15.79 -6.67
C VAL A 208 -12.88 16.44 -6.58
N SER A 209 -13.91 15.74 -7.05
CA SER A 209 -15.30 16.22 -7.02
C SER A 209 -16.29 15.05 -7.03
N GLY A 210 -17.56 15.35 -6.75
CA GLY A 210 -18.64 14.35 -6.74
C GLY A 210 -18.44 13.26 -5.69
N ALA A 211 -17.72 13.57 -4.61
CA ALA A 211 -17.43 12.59 -3.58
C ALA A 211 -18.69 12.23 -2.78
N GLY A 212 -18.84 10.94 -2.47
CA GLY A 212 -19.95 10.41 -1.68
C GLY A 212 -19.51 9.21 -0.86
N PHE A 213 -20.05 9.09 0.35
CA PHE A 213 -19.78 8.00 1.27
C PHE A 213 -21.06 7.29 1.69
N ALA A 214 -20.95 6.00 1.95
CA ALA A 214 -22.00 5.23 2.61
C ALA A 214 -21.42 4.33 3.69
N THR A 215 -22.02 4.36 4.88
CA THR A 215 -21.92 3.30 5.88
C THR A 215 -23.14 2.40 5.69
N VAL A 216 -22.96 1.18 5.22
CA VAL A 216 -24.05 0.24 4.92
C VAL A 216 -24.40 -0.59 6.15
N ILE A 217 -23.38 -1.13 6.83
CA ILE A 217 -23.55 -1.89 8.07
C ILE A 217 -23.31 -0.92 9.22
N LYS A 218 -24.39 -0.56 9.92
CA LYS A 218 -24.37 0.50 10.96
C LYS A 218 -23.86 0.03 12.32
N GLU A 219 -23.96 -1.27 12.61
CA GLU A 219 -23.57 -1.82 13.90
C GLU A 219 -22.91 -3.19 13.74
N ARG A 220 -21.96 -3.51 14.63
CA ARG A 220 -21.24 -4.79 14.66
C ARG A 220 -21.09 -5.31 16.09
N PRO A 221 -20.93 -6.64 16.29
CA PRO A 221 -20.68 -7.22 17.60
C PRO A 221 -19.39 -6.71 18.24
N ILE A 222 -19.45 -6.27 19.50
CA ILE A 222 -18.26 -5.92 20.29
C ILE A 222 -17.71 -7.20 20.92
N VAL A 223 -16.42 -7.47 20.68
CA VAL A 223 -15.68 -8.59 21.30
C VAL A 223 -14.34 -8.09 21.83
N ALA A 224 -13.82 -8.75 22.87
CA ALA A 224 -12.55 -8.37 23.49
C ALA A 224 -11.36 -9.17 22.93
N GLY A 225 -10.16 -8.61 23.06
CA GLY A 225 -8.89 -9.28 22.78
C GLY A 225 -8.65 -9.63 21.31
N ALA A 226 -7.86 -10.66 21.06
CA ALA A 226 -7.40 -11.05 19.73
C ALA A 226 -8.53 -11.41 18.75
N GLN A 227 -9.73 -11.75 19.24
CA GLN A 227 -10.90 -12.00 18.40
C GLN A 227 -11.35 -10.74 17.65
N ALA A 228 -11.15 -9.54 18.22
CA ALA A 228 -11.48 -8.27 17.59
C ALA A 228 -10.60 -7.95 16.37
N LEU A 229 -9.46 -8.63 16.21
CA LEU A 229 -8.48 -8.39 15.14
C LEU A 229 -8.68 -9.32 13.93
N GLN A 230 -9.57 -10.31 14.02
CA GLN A 230 -9.73 -11.33 12.98
C GLN A 230 -10.70 -10.86 11.87
N ARG A 231 -10.19 -10.79 10.63
CA ARG A 231 -11.01 -10.48 9.44
C ARG A 231 -11.90 -11.67 9.07
N GLY A 232 -13.14 -11.40 8.65
CA GLY A 232 -14.05 -12.39 8.06
C GLY A 232 -14.58 -13.48 9.00
N LYS A 233 -14.30 -13.41 10.31
CA LYS A 233 -14.82 -14.38 11.27
C LYS A 233 -16.11 -13.90 11.92
N LYS A 234 -17.10 -14.79 11.96
CA LYS A 234 -18.35 -14.60 12.69
C LYS A 234 -18.08 -14.72 14.18
N VAL A 235 -18.60 -13.77 14.94
CA VAL A 235 -18.63 -13.82 16.39
C VAL A 235 -20.04 -13.59 16.88
N GLN A 236 -20.41 -14.24 17.97
CA GLN A 236 -21.63 -13.93 18.71
C GLN A 236 -21.24 -13.04 19.89
N SER A 237 -21.91 -11.89 20.01
CA SER A 237 -21.81 -11.02 21.19
C SER A 237 -23.20 -10.50 21.53
N ALA A 238 -23.47 -10.35 22.82
CA ALA A 238 -24.69 -9.69 23.30
C ALA A 238 -24.63 -8.17 23.11
N GLN A 239 -23.43 -7.60 22.93
CA GLN A 239 -23.21 -6.17 22.81
C GLN A 239 -22.88 -5.81 21.36
N MET A 240 -23.58 -4.81 20.83
CA MET A 240 -23.34 -4.21 19.51
C MET A 240 -22.76 -2.81 19.69
N GLY A 241 -21.95 -2.36 18.74
CA GLY A 241 -21.43 -0.99 18.71
C GLY A 241 -21.50 -0.38 17.31
N PRO A 242 -21.49 0.96 17.21
CA PRO A 242 -21.69 1.66 15.97
C PRO A 242 -20.46 1.59 15.07
N VAL A 243 -20.70 1.43 13.78
CA VAL A 243 -19.72 1.69 12.70
C VAL A 243 -19.83 3.17 12.35
N THR A 244 -18.74 3.92 12.48
CA THR A 244 -18.78 5.39 12.36
C THR A 244 -18.12 5.92 11.10
N ASN A 245 -17.49 5.06 10.30
CA ASN A 245 -16.81 5.41 9.06
C ASN A 245 -17.43 4.74 7.83
N ASP A 246 -16.86 5.01 6.65
CA ASP A 246 -17.35 4.58 5.35
C ASP A 246 -17.13 3.09 5.08
N ASP A 247 -18.18 2.42 4.59
CA ASP A 247 -18.10 1.12 3.92
C ASP A 247 -17.84 1.28 2.42
N VAL A 248 -18.33 2.37 1.83
CA VAL A 248 -18.22 2.71 0.41
C VAL A 248 -17.82 4.16 0.25
N ALA A 249 -16.89 4.43 -0.67
CA ALA A 249 -16.53 5.76 -1.13
C ALA A 249 -16.54 5.79 -2.67
N VAL A 250 -17.17 6.80 -3.26
CA VAL A 250 -17.15 7.09 -4.69
C VAL A 250 -16.74 8.54 -4.91
N PHE A 251 -15.99 8.82 -5.96
CA PHE A 251 -15.61 10.19 -6.33
C PHE A 251 -15.07 10.23 -7.77
N THR A 252 -14.93 11.44 -8.30
CA THR A 252 -14.21 11.71 -9.55
C THR A 252 -13.00 12.59 -9.28
N ALA A 253 -12.03 12.59 -10.19
CA ALA A 253 -10.81 13.40 -10.06
C ALA A 253 -10.37 13.99 -11.39
N SER A 254 -9.72 15.14 -11.35
CA SER A 254 -8.95 15.69 -12.47
C SER A 254 -7.46 15.61 -12.15
N PHE A 255 -6.66 15.23 -13.16
CA PHE A 255 -5.21 15.13 -13.05
C PHE A 255 -4.53 16.36 -13.65
N GLU A 256 -3.30 16.67 -13.20
CA GLU A 256 -2.47 17.71 -13.82
C GLU A 256 -2.20 17.43 -15.31
N SER A 257 -2.18 16.15 -15.70
CA SER A 257 -2.05 15.68 -17.08
C SER A 257 -3.29 15.95 -17.96
N GLY A 258 -4.42 16.37 -17.36
CA GLY A 258 -5.70 16.57 -18.04
C GLY A 258 -6.58 15.32 -18.11
N VAL A 259 -6.16 14.20 -17.53
CA VAL A 259 -6.98 12.99 -17.37
C VAL A 259 -8.16 13.28 -16.44
N VAL A 260 -9.32 12.70 -16.73
CA VAL A 260 -10.46 12.65 -15.81
C VAL A 260 -10.65 11.23 -15.31
N GLY A 261 -10.76 11.07 -13.99
CA GLY A 261 -10.83 9.79 -13.31
C GLY A 261 -12.17 9.54 -12.60
N SER A 262 -12.60 8.28 -12.55
CA SER A 262 -13.69 7.81 -11.67
C SER A 262 -13.20 6.71 -10.73
N PHE A 263 -13.67 6.74 -9.49
CA PHE A 263 -13.15 5.90 -8.41
C PHE A 263 -14.29 5.28 -7.58
N THR A 264 -14.13 4.00 -7.23
CA THR A 264 -14.99 3.32 -6.25
C THR A 264 -14.17 2.47 -5.30
N CYS A 265 -14.31 2.72 -4.00
CA CYS A 265 -13.73 1.93 -2.93
C CYS A 265 -14.84 1.30 -2.11
N SER A 266 -14.76 0.00 -1.81
CA SER A 266 -15.76 -0.67 -0.97
C SER A 266 -15.14 -1.79 -0.15
N ARG A 267 -15.55 -1.90 1.11
CA ARG A 267 -15.26 -3.07 1.96
C ARG A 267 -16.45 -4.02 2.13
N VAL A 268 -17.56 -3.75 1.43
CA VAL A 268 -18.82 -4.50 1.50
C VAL A 268 -19.28 -4.99 0.12
N ALA A 269 -18.34 -5.21 -0.81
CA ALA A 269 -18.61 -5.67 -2.16
C ALA A 269 -18.53 -7.20 -2.24
N LEU A 270 -19.62 -7.89 -1.93
CA LEU A 270 -19.68 -9.35 -1.91
C LEU A 270 -19.24 -9.96 -3.24
N GLY A 271 -18.34 -10.95 -3.21
CA GLY A 271 -17.77 -11.58 -4.40
C GLY A 271 -16.43 -10.99 -4.84
N HIS A 272 -15.99 -9.90 -4.20
CA HIS A 272 -14.67 -9.31 -4.40
C HIS A 272 -13.82 -9.49 -3.13
N PRO A 273 -12.94 -10.51 -3.04
CA PRO A 273 -12.19 -10.77 -1.81
C PRO A 273 -11.18 -9.65 -1.48
N ASN A 274 -10.37 -9.33 -2.47
CA ASN A 274 -9.41 -8.23 -2.49
C ASN A 274 -9.23 -7.92 -3.98
N SER A 275 -9.95 -6.94 -4.53
CA SER A 275 -10.04 -6.70 -5.98
C SER A 275 -9.72 -5.26 -6.33
N GLN A 276 -8.44 -4.95 -6.50
CA GLN A 276 -8.01 -3.71 -7.12
C GLN A 276 -7.99 -3.87 -8.65
N ARG A 277 -8.66 -2.97 -9.37
CA ARG A 277 -8.73 -2.97 -10.84
C ARG A 277 -8.64 -1.55 -11.37
N PHE A 278 -8.07 -1.39 -12.55
CA PHE A 278 -8.19 -0.13 -13.26
C PHE A 278 -8.16 -0.30 -14.77
N GLU A 279 -8.66 0.71 -15.45
CA GLU A 279 -8.49 0.93 -16.88
C GLU A 279 -7.97 2.36 -17.09
N VAL A 280 -7.03 2.53 -18.00
CA VAL A 280 -6.51 3.83 -18.43
C VAL A 280 -6.60 3.90 -19.95
N TYR A 281 -7.26 4.95 -20.44
CA TYR A 281 -7.50 5.18 -21.85
C TYR A 281 -6.70 6.39 -22.31
N GLY A 282 -6.15 6.32 -23.53
CA GLY A 282 -5.56 7.44 -24.24
C GLY A 282 -6.01 7.48 -25.69
N THR A 283 -5.56 8.50 -26.42
CA THR A 283 -5.95 8.73 -27.82
C THR A 283 -5.54 7.62 -28.79
N ASP A 284 -4.49 6.87 -28.46
CA ASP A 284 -3.88 5.86 -29.33
C ASP A 284 -3.75 4.49 -28.65
N GLY A 285 -4.44 4.27 -27.53
CA GLY A 285 -4.41 2.99 -26.84
C GLY A 285 -5.07 2.99 -25.46
N PHE A 286 -5.03 1.85 -24.79
CA PHE A 286 -5.45 1.71 -23.40
C PHE A 286 -4.72 0.56 -22.72
N ALA A 287 -4.79 0.53 -21.39
CA ALA A 287 -4.41 -0.62 -20.59
C ALA A 287 -5.45 -0.90 -19.50
N ALA A 288 -5.62 -2.19 -19.14
CA ALA A 288 -6.45 -2.62 -18.02
C ALA A 288 -5.74 -3.66 -17.17
N PHE A 289 -5.93 -3.55 -15.86
CA PHE A 289 -5.32 -4.40 -14.84
C PHE A 289 -6.39 -4.99 -13.91
N ASP A 290 -6.21 -6.26 -13.56
CA ASP A 290 -7.04 -6.97 -12.58
C ASP A 290 -6.14 -7.72 -11.60
N MET A 291 -6.20 -7.36 -10.32
CA MET A 291 -5.35 -7.96 -9.31
C MET A 291 -5.56 -9.46 -9.13
N ALA A 292 -6.75 -9.99 -9.43
CA ALA A 292 -6.99 -11.44 -9.42
C ALA A 292 -6.11 -12.18 -10.45
N ARG A 293 -5.60 -11.46 -11.45
CA ARG A 293 -4.70 -11.91 -12.50
C ARG A 293 -3.48 -11.00 -12.54
N ALA A 294 -2.79 -10.87 -11.40
CA ALA A 294 -1.70 -9.91 -11.22
C ALA A 294 -0.55 -10.04 -12.24
N GLY A 295 -0.35 -11.23 -12.82
CA GLY A 295 0.61 -11.49 -13.91
C GLY A 295 0.08 -11.17 -15.31
N GLU A 296 -1.08 -10.55 -15.46
CA GLU A 296 -1.67 -10.15 -16.74
C GLU A 296 -1.82 -8.64 -16.83
N LEU A 297 -1.59 -8.09 -18.01
CA LEU A 297 -1.95 -6.74 -18.38
C LEU A 297 -2.69 -6.77 -19.73
N VAL A 298 -3.93 -6.28 -19.76
CA VAL A 298 -4.63 -6.10 -21.04
C VAL A 298 -4.14 -4.80 -21.64
N VAL A 299 -3.68 -4.83 -22.89
CA VAL A 299 -3.14 -3.65 -23.57
C VAL A 299 -3.66 -3.59 -25.00
N GLN A 300 -3.97 -2.39 -25.47
CA GLN A 300 -4.08 -2.09 -26.89
C GLN A 300 -3.28 -0.83 -27.19
N THR A 301 -2.45 -0.89 -28.22
CA THR A 301 -1.89 0.30 -28.88
C THR A 301 -2.45 0.36 -30.28
N ARG A 302 -2.46 1.53 -30.90
CA ARG A 302 -2.87 1.69 -32.30
C ARG A 302 -2.14 0.67 -33.17
N SER A 303 -2.92 -0.06 -33.96
CA SER A 303 -2.46 -1.07 -34.93
C SER A 303 -2.88 -0.60 -36.31
N ASP A 304 -1.96 -0.67 -37.27
CA ASP A 304 -2.26 -0.39 -38.68
C ASP A 304 -2.85 -1.62 -39.40
N ASP A 305 -2.82 -2.79 -38.73
CA ASP A 305 -3.44 -4.03 -39.19
C ASP A 305 -4.85 -4.17 -38.57
N PRO A 306 -5.93 -4.00 -39.37
CA PRO A 306 -7.30 -4.11 -38.90
C PRO A 306 -7.74 -5.55 -38.59
N ASP A 307 -7.09 -6.57 -39.16
CA ASP A 307 -7.51 -7.96 -39.01
C ASP A 307 -7.18 -8.52 -37.62
N ILE A 308 -6.18 -7.91 -36.95
CA ILE A 308 -5.73 -8.27 -35.60
C ILE A 308 -5.81 -7.08 -34.61
N ALA A 309 -6.56 -6.03 -34.97
CA ALA A 309 -6.78 -4.90 -34.08
C ALA A 309 -7.66 -5.29 -32.88
N GLY A 310 -7.12 -5.18 -31.66
CA GLY A 310 -7.91 -5.38 -30.45
C GLY A 310 -7.08 -5.44 -29.17
N PRO A 311 -7.75 -5.47 -28.00
CA PRO A 311 -7.10 -5.70 -26.73
C PRO A 311 -6.43 -7.06 -26.68
N ARG A 312 -5.17 -7.10 -26.24
CA ARG A 312 -4.43 -8.34 -26.01
C ARG A 312 -4.06 -8.49 -24.55
N VAL A 313 -4.12 -9.71 -24.04
CA VAL A 313 -3.55 -10.06 -22.75
C VAL A 313 -2.04 -10.23 -22.93
N VAL A 314 -1.25 -9.40 -22.27
CA VAL A 314 0.20 -9.54 -22.18
C VAL A 314 0.52 -10.13 -20.82
N LEU A 315 1.17 -11.28 -20.83
CA LEU A 315 1.66 -11.91 -19.60
C LEU A 315 2.91 -11.18 -19.11
N ALA A 316 2.99 -10.97 -17.80
CA ALA A 316 4.19 -10.49 -17.13
C ALA A 316 5.38 -11.37 -17.52
N ASN A 317 6.47 -10.71 -17.88
CA ASN A 317 7.64 -11.32 -18.47
C ASN A 317 8.90 -10.52 -18.10
N PRO A 318 10.11 -10.96 -18.46
CA PRO A 318 11.35 -10.28 -18.10
C PRO A 318 11.49 -8.82 -18.57
N ASP A 319 10.68 -8.34 -19.50
CA ASP A 319 10.69 -6.94 -19.93
C ASP A 319 9.67 -6.07 -19.16
N PHE A 320 8.99 -6.65 -18.16
CA PHE A 320 8.17 -5.90 -17.22
C PHE A 320 9.04 -5.42 -16.05
N PRO A 321 8.79 -4.20 -15.51
CA PRO A 321 9.53 -3.70 -14.36
C PRO A 321 9.51 -4.70 -13.18
N TYR A 322 10.64 -4.80 -12.49
CA TYR A 322 10.86 -5.64 -11.29
C TYR A 322 10.79 -7.16 -11.52
N PHE A 323 10.32 -7.62 -12.68
CA PHE A 323 10.23 -9.05 -12.96
C PHE A 323 11.62 -9.65 -13.23
N ARG A 324 12.40 -8.97 -14.08
CA ARG A 324 13.78 -9.38 -14.38
C ARG A 324 14.59 -9.38 -13.09
N ALA A 325 15.22 -10.51 -12.79
CA ALA A 325 16.01 -10.77 -11.58
C ALA A 325 15.21 -10.80 -10.26
N GLY A 326 13.93 -10.43 -10.24
CA GLY A 326 13.02 -10.65 -9.12
C GLY A 326 12.49 -12.08 -9.01
N SER A 327 12.59 -12.86 -10.09
CA SER A 327 12.25 -14.29 -10.16
C SER A 327 13.44 -15.09 -10.71
N SER A 328 13.72 -16.24 -10.11
CA SER A 328 14.72 -17.21 -10.62
C SER A 328 14.26 -17.89 -11.91
N MET A 329 12.95 -17.89 -12.17
CA MET A 329 12.34 -18.32 -13.43
C MET A 329 11.82 -17.10 -14.18
N ALA A 330 12.73 -16.29 -14.71
CA ALA A 330 12.40 -15.11 -15.48
C ALA A 330 11.92 -15.50 -16.90
N PHE A 331 10.72 -16.06 -17.00
CA PHE A 331 10.03 -16.36 -18.25
C PHE A 331 8.62 -15.77 -18.25
N GLY A 332 8.09 -15.45 -19.44
CA GLY A 332 6.73 -14.94 -19.57
C GLY A 332 5.70 -15.92 -19.01
N GLY A 333 4.76 -15.42 -18.21
CA GLY A 333 3.67 -16.21 -17.63
C GLY A 333 4.01 -16.92 -16.32
N VAL A 334 5.25 -16.81 -15.80
CA VAL A 334 5.53 -17.21 -14.42
C VAL A 334 4.75 -16.29 -13.47
N GLY A 335 3.97 -16.90 -12.58
CA GLY A 335 3.01 -16.18 -11.75
C GLY A 335 3.66 -15.13 -10.86
N VAL A 336 3.00 -13.98 -10.74
CA VAL A 336 3.36 -12.89 -9.81
C VAL A 336 2.30 -12.80 -8.74
N THR A 337 2.73 -12.67 -7.49
CA THR A 337 1.82 -12.60 -6.34
C THR A 337 1.97 -11.27 -5.61
N GLN A 338 1.05 -11.02 -4.68
CA GLN A 338 1.17 -9.88 -3.78
C GLN A 338 2.36 -10.03 -2.82
N ILE A 339 2.83 -11.25 -2.54
CA ILE A 339 3.97 -11.47 -1.64
C ILE A 339 5.24 -10.85 -2.24
N ASP A 340 5.45 -11.02 -3.54
CA ASP A 340 6.60 -10.47 -4.28
C ASP A 340 6.67 -8.94 -4.16
N GLN A 341 5.52 -8.27 -4.14
CA GLN A 341 5.42 -6.82 -4.00
C GLN A 341 6.05 -6.31 -2.69
N PHE A 342 5.85 -7.03 -1.58
CA PHE A 342 6.48 -6.67 -0.31
C PHE A 342 7.98 -6.96 -0.32
N ILE A 343 8.40 -8.04 -0.97
CA ILE A 343 9.82 -8.39 -1.13
C ILE A 343 10.54 -7.29 -1.93
N TYR A 344 9.96 -6.86 -3.05
CA TYR A 344 10.52 -5.81 -3.91
C TYR A 344 10.56 -4.46 -3.19
N GLN A 345 9.54 -4.15 -2.38
CA GLN A 345 9.54 -2.96 -1.52
C GLN A 345 10.68 -2.99 -0.49
N ALA A 346 10.85 -4.12 0.21
CA ALA A 346 11.91 -4.28 1.20
C ALA A 346 13.30 -4.19 0.54
N HIS A 347 13.48 -4.85 -0.61
CA HIS A 347 14.71 -4.80 -1.40
C HIS A 347 15.05 -3.37 -1.85
N ALA A 348 14.08 -2.64 -2.42
CA ALA A 348 14.26 -1.26 -2.82
C ALA A 348 14.65 -0.37 -1.64
N PHE A 349 14.01 -0.56 -0.47
CA PHE A 349 14.34 0.21 0.73
C PHE A 349 15.76 -0.09 1.23
N LEU A 350 16.18 -1.36 1.24
CA LEU A 350 17.57 -1.73 1.59
C LEU A 350 18.58 -1.09 0.65
N GLY A 351 18.27 -1.02 -0.65
CA GLY A 351 19.08 -0.33 -1.64
C GLY A 351 19.25 1.15 -1.31
N GLN A 352 18.15 1.85 -1.00
CA GLN A 352 18.17 3.25 -0.59
C GLN A 352 18.99 3.47 0.68
N VAL A 353 18.83 2.60 1.69
CA VAL A 353 19.57 2.66 2.95
C VAL A 353 21.07 2.44 2.73
N ALA A 354 21.42 1.46 1.90
CA ALA A 354 22.81 1.10 1.60
C ALA A 354 23.49 2.06 0.61
N GLY A 355 22.74 2.94 -0.07
CA GLY A 355 23.25 3.73 -1.19
C GLY A 355 23.61 2.87 -2.40
N VAL A 356 22.93 1.74 -2.58
CA VAL A 356 23.14 0.79 -3.67
C VAL A 356 21.98 0.92 -4.66
N ASP A 357 22.31 1.12 -5.93
CA ASP A 357 21.32 1.03 -7.01
C ASP A 357 20.93 -0.43 -7.20
N THR A 358 19.65 -0.72 -6.94
CA THR A 358 19.05 -2.06 -7.08
C THR A 358 18.35 -2.22 -8.43
N GLY A 359 18.32 -1.18 -9.26
CA GLY A 359 17.46 -1.11 -10.44
C GLY A 359 15.97 -0.91 -10.12
N LEU A 360 15.62 -0.86 -8.83
CA LEU A 360 14.26 -0.56 -8.37
C LEU A 360 14.12 0.93 -8.05
N PRO A 361 12.94 1.54 -8.30
CA PRO A 361 12.70 2.92 -7.91
C PRO A 361 12.71 3.07 -6.40
N ALA A 362 12.93 4.31 -5.96
CA ALA A 362 12.78 4.70 -4.57
C ALA A 362 11.40 4.31 -4.00
N VAL A 363 11.36 3.82 -2.75
CA VAL A 363 10.09 3.67 -2.05
C VAL A 363 9.42 5.04 -1.90
N PRO A 364 8.07 5.12 -1.90
CA PRO A 364 7.38 6.37 -1.64
C PRO A 364 7.81 6.94 -0.30
N SER A 365 8.13 8.24 -0.23
CA SER A 365 8.62 8.88 1.00
C SER A 365 7.47 9.17 1.99
N PHE A 366 7.76 9.79 3.14
CA PHE A 366 6.72 10.33 4.03
C PHE A 366 5.96 11.48 3.37
N GLU A 367 6.58 12.33 2.57
CA GLU A 367 5.87 13.32 1.74
C GLU A 367 4.87 12.64 0.78
N ALA A 368 5.20 11.48 0.20
CA ALA A 368 4.26 10.73 -0.63
C ALA A 368 3.08 10.18 0.19
N GLY A 369 3.34 9.71 1.42
CA GLY A 369 2.30 9.29 2.36
C GLY A 369 1.39 10.45 2.78
N TYR A 370 1.96 11.62 3.07
CA TYR A 370 1.24 12.85 3.36
C TYR A 370 0.38 13.28 2.17
N ARG A 371 0.94 13.29 0.95
CA ARG A 371 0.20 13.57 -0.28
C ARG A 371 -1.03 12.68 -0.44
N ALA A 372 -0.90 11.37 -0.22
CA ALA A 372 -2.03 10.44 -0.29
C ALA A 372 -3.15 10.84 0.69
N MET A 373 -2.79 11.21 1.92
CA MET A 373 -3.77 11.66 2.92
C MET A 373 -4.40 13.02 2.57
N ARG A 374 -3.68 13.92 1.90
CA ARG A 374 -4.26 15.19 1.41
C ARG A 374 -5.30 14.97 0.32
N ILE A 375 -5.09 13.97 -0.54
CA ILE A 375 -6.11 13.55 -1.52
C ILE A 375 -7.33 13.01 -0.79
N GLN A 376 -7.15 12.15 0.21
CA GLN A 376 -8.26 11.61 1.02
C GLN A 376 -9.03 12.71 1.75
N GLU A 377 -8.34 13.67 2.37
CA GLU A 377 -8.96 14.83 3.00
C GLU A 377 -9.77 15.67 2.00
N ALA A 378 -9.24 15.90 0.79
CA ALA A 378 -9.97 16.62 -0.26
C ALA A 378 -11.26 15.88 -0.67
N ILE A 379 -11.24 14.54 -0.73
CA ILE A 379 -12.42 13.71 -1.02
C ILE A 379 -13.45 13.86 0.11
N VAL A 380 -13.01 13.82 1.37
CA VAL A 380 -13.89 14.04 2.53
C VAL A 380 -14.53 15.42 2.50
N ARG A 381 -13.74 16.46 2.20
CA ARG A 381 -14.25 17.82 2.06
C ARG A 381 -15.24 17.95 0.91
N SER A 382 -14.94 17.38 -0.25
CA SER A 382 -15.86 17.37 -1.40
C SER A 382 -17.21 16.77 -1.01
N ALA A 383 -17.23 15.66 -0.27
CA ALA A 383 -18.48 15.03 0.15
C ALA A 383 -19.27 15.89 1.16
N ASN A 384 -18.58 16.51 2.12
CA ASN A 384 -19.20 17.42 3.09
C ASN A 384 -19.79 18.66 2.42
N ASP A 385 -19.17 19.11 1.31
CA ASP A 385 -19.58 20.27 0.53
C ASP A 385 -20.53 19.89 -0.63
N GLY A 386 -21.27 18.79 -0.51
CA GLY A 386 -22.30 18.39 -1.48
C GLY A 386 -21.75 17.93 -2.84
N GLY A 387 -20.52 17.43 -2.86
CA GLY A 387 -19.81 16.97 -4.07
C GLY A 387 -19.04 18.07 -4.80
N ALA A 388 -18.84 19.24 -4.19
CA ALA A 388 -18.09 20.34 -4.79
C ALA A 388 -16.65 19.94 -5.16
N GLU A 389 -16.07 20.63 -6.15
CA GLU A 389 -14.66 20.44 -6.51
C GLU A 389 -13.74 20.96 -5.40
N VAL A 390 -12.76 20.15 -5.02
CA VAL A 390 -11.73 20.51 -4.05
C VAL A 390 -10.36 20.30 -4.69
N THR A 391 -9.62 21.40 -4.87
CA THR A 391 -8.23 21.36 -5.34
C THR A 391 -7.29 20.85 -4.26
N ILE A 392 -6.39 19.97 -4.65
CA ILE A 392 -5.32 19.44 -3.80
C ILE A 392 -4.18 20.43 -3.84
N ARG A 393 -3.95 21.13 -2.71
CA ARG A 393 -2.98 22.23 -2.64
C ARG A 393 -1.53 21.78 -2.64
#